data_AF-S8E5L9-F1
#
_entry.id   AF-S8E5L9-F1
#
_cell.length_a   1.000
_cell.length_b   1.000
_cell.length_c   1.000
_cell.angle_alpha   90.00
_cell.angle_beta   90.00
_cell.angle_gamma   90.00
#
_symmetry.space_group_name_H-M   'P 1'
#
loop_
_entity.id
_entity.type
_entity.pdbx_description
1 polymer ?
#
loop_
_entity_poly.entity_id
_entity_poly.type
_entity_poly.pdbx_seq_one_letter_code
_entity_poly.pdbx_strand_id
1 'polypeptide(L)'
;DAKLQHRNTNLVNALLQLHKEVSPKLLTYAADFSHSCPEIAFSIATVCRLLASALACWPIYGWTPDLFQFLLDGLHADTLLALGPKEACSLFCLLNDFLPDEGFWLWKRGMPMMCSLQAMSLGTLLGPGKEKQINWHLVPENTEKLLSQLCPKLESLGEITRHCAITMSIVLQDYLRVFVIRTAHLNVDYA
;
A
#
# COMPACT_ATOMS: atom_id res chain seq x y z
N ASP A 1 15.49 10.94 24.08
CA ASP A 1 14.73 11.33 22.86
C ASP A 1 13.20 11.11 22.88
N ALA A 2 12.50 11.30 24.00
CA ALA A 2 11.03 11.15 24.02
C ALA A 2 10.28 12.16 23.13
N LYS A 3 10.84 13.37 22.97
CA LYS A 3 10.27 14.44 22.13
C LYS A 3 10.38 14.12 20.63
N LEU A 4 11.46 13.49 20.19
CA LEU A 4 11.62 13.06 18.79
C LEU A 4 10.69 11.89 18.46
N GLN A 5 10.61 10.90 19.36
CA GLN A 5 9.68 9.78 19.22
C GLN A 5 8.22 10.27 19.14
N HIS A 6 7.81 11.19 20.03
CA HIS A 6 6.47 11.78 19.99
C HIS A 6 6.17 12.51 18.67
N ARG A 7 7.14 13.27 18.15
CA ARG A 7 7.00 13.96 16.85
C ARG A 7 6.87 12.97 15.69
N ASN A 8 7.67 11.91 15.68
CA ASN A 8 7.61 10.89 14.65
C ASN A 8 6.28 10.12 14.68
N THR A 9 5.77 9.79 15.87
CA THR A 9 4.44 9.17 16.01
C THR A 9 3.33 10.08 15.49
N ASN A 10 3.35 11.38 15.81
CA ASN A 10 2.35 12.31 15.29
C ASN A 10 2.41 12.43 13.77
N LEU A 11 3.62 12.46 13.20
CA LEU A 11 3.82 12.54 11.76
C LEU A 11 3.33 11.27 11.05
N VAL A 12 3.73 10.09 11.51
CA VAL A 12 3.31 8.83 10.88
C VAL A 12 1.79 8.68 10.96
N ASN A 13 1.17 9.04 12.08
CA ASN A 13 -0.27 9.01 12.23
C ASN A 13 -0.96 9.97 11.25
N ALA A 14 -0.47 11.21 11.11
CA ALA A 14 -1.04 12.18 10.17
C ALA A 14 -0.95 11.70 8.71
N LEU A 15 0.19 11.11 8.31
CA LEU A 15 0.37 10.54 6.97
C LEU A 15 -0.59 9.36 6.72
N LEU A 16 -0.73 8.47 7.70
CA LEU A 16 -1.65 7.33 7.62
C LEU A 16 -3.12 7.75 7.57
N GLN A 17 -3.53 8.75 8.35
CA GLN A 17 -4.89 9.31 8.28
C GLN A 17 -5.16 9.96 6.93
N LEU A 18 -4.19 10.71 6.39
CA LEU A 18 -4.33 11.28 5.05
C LEU A 18 -4.47 10.19 3.99
N HIS A 19 -3.63 9.15 4.04
CA HIS A 19 -3.72 8.01 3.14
C HIS A 19 -5.08 7.32 3.22
N LYS A 20 -5.64 7.17 4.43
CA LYS A 20 -6.95 6.59 4.69
C LYS A 20 -8.11 7.38 4.08
N GLU A 21 -8.01 8.70 3.99
CA GLU A 21 -9.07 9.52 3.37
C GLU A 21 -8.95 9.62 1.84
N VAL A 22 -7.76 9.37 1.29
CA VAL A 22 -7.48 9.49 -0.14
C VAL A 22 -7.64 8.16 -0.88
N SER A 23 -7.09 7.07 -0.34
CA SER A 23 -7.07 5.76 -0.99
C SER A 23 -8.45 5.18 -1.36
N PRO A 24 -9.54 5.34 -0.56
CA PRO A 24 -10.84 4.82 -0.97
C PRO A 24 -11.41 5.53 -2.21
N LYS A 25 -11.05 6.80 -2.42
CA LYS A 25 -11.45 7.54 -3.63
C LYS A 25 -10.83 6.92 -4.87
N LEU A 26 -9.58 6.48 -4.77
CA LEU A 26 -8.90 5.78 -5.86
C LEU A 26 -9.65 4.50 -6.27
N LEU A 27 -10.16 3.74 -5.30
CA LEU A 27 -10.99 2.56 -5.58
C LEU A 27 -12.29 2.91 -6.29
N THR A 28 -12.95 4.02 -5.95
CA THR A 28 -14.17 4.43 -6.65
C THR A 28 -13.91 4.71 -8.13
N TYR A 29 -12.78 5.35 -8.46
CA TYR A 29 -12.39 5.56 -9.85
C TYR A 29 -12.06 4.25 -10.57
N ALA A 30 -11.46 3.28 -9.89
CA ALA A 30 -11.16 1.97 -10.49
C ALA A 30 -12.40 1.11 -10.75
N ALA A 31 -13.46 1.26 -9.95
CA ALA A 31 -14.72 0.55 -10.14
C ALA A 31 -15.54 1.09 -11.31
N ASP A 32 -15.55 2.42 -11.51
CA ASP A 32 -16.50 3.11 -12.41
C ASP A 32 -15.81 3.75 -13.64
N PHE A 33 -14.84 3.06 -14.24
CA PHE A 33 -14.03 3.61 -15.34
C PHE A 33 -14.81 3.87 -16.64
N SER A 34 -16.09 3.47 -16.72
CA SER A 34 -16.93 3.73 -17.89
C SER A 34 -17.31 5.20 -18.07
N HIS A 35 -17.10 6.09 -17.08
CA HIS A 35 -17.66 7.45 -17.16
C HIS A 35 -16.89 8.67 -16.59
N SER A 36 -15.69 8.65 -15.98
CA SER A 36 -15.15 9.91 -15.39
C SER A 36 -13.63 10.08 -15.25
N CYS A 37 -13.13 11.19 -15.82
CA CYS A 37 -11.92 11.99 -15.48
C CYS A 37 -10.63 11.24 -15.10
N PRO A 38 -9.86 10.70 -16.10
CA PRO A 38 -8.60 9.99 -15.84
C PRO A 38 -7.54 10.85 -15.13
N GLU A 39 -7.55 12.17 -15.32
CA GLU A 39 -6.61 13.09 -14.68
C GLU A 39 -6.74 13.12 -13.15
N ILE A 40 -7.98 13.07 -12.62
CA ILE A 40 -8.23 13.05 -11.18
C ILE A 40 -7.79 11.70 -10.59
N ALA A 41 -8.08 10.60 -11.28
CA ALA A 41 -7.63 9.27 -10.87
C ALA A 41 -6.09 9.19 -10.81
N PHE A 42 -5.39 9.71 -11.82
CA PHE A 42 -3.92 9.78 -11.81
C PHE A 42 -3.37 10.68 -10.71
N SER A 43 -4.04 11.81 -10.43
CA SER A 43 -3.65 12.71 -9.34
C SER A 43 -3.76 12.03 -7.98
N ILE A 44 -4.87 11.34 -7.72
CA ILE A 44 -5.09 10.61 -6.47
C ILE A 44 -4.11 9.44 -6.34
N ALA A 45 -3.89 8.67 -7.41
CA ALA A 45 -2.88 7.60 -7.43
C ALA A 45 -1.47 8.13 -7.12
N THR A 46 -1.12 9.29 -7.69
CA THR A 46 0.16 9.96 -7.41
C THR A 46 0.28 10.36 -5.94
N VAL A 47 -0.78 10.90 -5.34
CA VAL A 47 -0.79 11.24 -3.91
C VAL A 47 -0.59 9.99 -3.04
N CYS A 48 -1.28 8.88 -3.33
CA CYS A 48 -1.07 7.62 -2.63
C CYS A 48 0.39 7.16 -2.70
N ARG A 49 1.00 7.19 -3.89
CA ARG A 49 2.41 6.78 -4.07
C ARG A 49 3.40 7.71 -3.36
N LEU A 50 3.14 9.01 -3.31
CA LEU A 50 3.95 9.96 -2.54
C LEU A 50 3.87 9.66 -1.03
N LEU A 51 2.68 9.34 -0.52
CA LEU A 51 2.49 8.97 0.88
C LEU A 51 3.19 7.66 1.21
N ALA A 52 3.06 6.64 0.35
CA ALA A 52 3.78 5.38 0.50
C ALA A 52 5.30 5.59 0.49
N SER A 53 5.82 6.36 -0.46
CA SER A 53 7.24 6.74 -0.52
C SER A 53 7.73 7.39 0.78
N ALA A 54 6.95 8.32 1.35
CA ALA A 54 7.29 8.96 2.61
C ALA A 54 7.23 7.98 3.80
N LEU A 55 6.19 7.14 3.86
CA LEU A 55 5.99 6.15 4.93
C LEU A 55 7.06 5.05 4.91
N ALA A 56 7.60 4.70 3.73
CA ALA A 56 8.66 3.70 3.59
C ALA A 56 9.94 4.06 4.37
N CYS A 57 10.13 5.35 4.71
CA CYS A 57 11.24 5.78 5.57
C CYS A 57 11.28 5.03 6.92
N TRP A 58 10.12 4.74 7.52
CA TRP A 58 10.07 4.10 8.83
C TRP A 58 10.66 2.69 8.83
N PRO A 59 10.15 1.74 8.04
CA PRO A 59 10.71 0.39 7.99
C PRO A 59 12.12 0.35 7.38
N ILE A 60 12.48 1.23 6.44
CA ILE A 60 13.81 1.20 5.80
C ILE A 60 14.92 1.78 6.70
N TYR A 61 14.65 2.89 7.37
CA TYR A 61 15.62 3.56 8.25
C TYR A 61 15.47 3.19 9.72
N GLY A 62 14.53 2.30 10.07
CA GLY A 62 14.27 1.87 11.44
C GLY A 62 13.78 3.01 12.35
N TRP A 63 13.00 3.95 11.82
CA TRP A 63 12.45 5.03 12.64
C TRP A 63 11.34 4.49 13.54
N THR A 64 11.24 5.06 14.74
CA THR A 64 10.13 4.76 15.65
C THR A 64 8.94 5.69 15.37
N PRO A 65 7.68 5.22 15.49
CA PRO A 65 7.27 3.86 15.84
C PRO A 65 7.45 2.87 14.67
N ASP A 66 7.54 1.56 14.97
CA ASP A 66 7.54 0.53 13.92
C ASP A 66 6.26 0.64 13.08
N LEU A 67 6.41 0.88 11.77
CA LEU A 67 5.27 1.22 10.92
C LEU A 67 4.26 0.09 10.81
N PHE A 68 4.72 -1.15 10.61
CA PHE A 68 3.83 -2.27 10.38
C PHE A 68 3.11 -2.67 11.66
N GLN A 69 3.79 -2.65 12.80
CA GLN A 69 3.15 -2.82 14.10
C GLN A 69 2.16 -1.69 14.38
N PHE A 70 2.54 -0.43 14.13
CA PHE A 70 1.65 0.71 14.33
C PHE A 70 0.39 0.63 13.45
N LEU A 71 0.55 0.19 12.20
CA LEU A 71 -0.56 -0.12 11.31
C LEU A 71 -1.46 -1.18 11.93
N LEU A 72 -0.90 -2.35 12.30
CA LEU A 72 -1.66 -3.47 12.85
C LEU A 72 -2.34 -3.17 14.19
N ASP A 73 -1.66 -2.45 15.09
CA ASP A 73 -2.21 -2.02 16.39
C ASP A 73 -3.41 -1.11 16.19
N GLY A 74 -3.34 -0.20 15.21
CA GLY A 74 -4.46 0.63 14.80
C GLY A 74 -5.65 -0.16 14.27
N LEU A 75 -5.46 -1.41 13.83
CA LEU A 75 -6.53 -2.32 13.39
C LEU A 75 -7.06 -3.20 14.53
N HIS A 76 -6.23 -3.49 15.55
CA HIS A 76 -6.59 -4.32 16.70
C HIS A 76 -7.25 -3.54 17.85
N ALA A 77 -7.17 -2.20 17.85
CA ALA A 77 -7.74 -1.36 18.90
C ALA A 77 -9.27 -1.49 19.04
N ASP A 78 -9.97 -1.93 17.98
CA ASP A 78 -11.39 -2.28 18.01
C ASP A 78 -11.55 -3.76 17.60
N THR A 79 -11.68 -4.65 18.59
CA THR A 79 -12.09 -6.08 18.49
C THR A 79 -12.17 -6.63 17.06
N LEU A 80 -11.11 -7.27 16.53
CA LEU A 80 -10.99 -8.29 15.44
C LEU A 80 -12.05 -8.38 14.29
N LEU A 81 -12.94 -7.42 14.14
CA LEU A 81 -14.29 -7.59 13.56
C LEU A 81 -14.89 -6.27 13.05
N ALA A 82 -14.17 -5.15 13.14
CA ALA A 82 -14.63 -3.86 12.63
C ALA A 82 -13.54 -3.13 11.83
N LEU A 83 -12.76 -3.86 11.01
CA LEU A 83 -11.98 -3.19 9.98
C LEU A 83 -12.96 -2.54 9.00
N GLY A 84 -13.19 -1.24 9.16
CA GLY A 84 -14.05 -0.51 8.24
C GLY A 84 -13.50 -0.63 6.81
N PRO A 85 -14.38 -0.49 5.79
CA PRO A 85 -13.97 -0.64 4.41
C PRO A 85 -12.88 0.36 4.02
N LYS A 86 -12.84 1.56 4.61
CA LYS A 86 -11.80 2.57 4.36
C LYS A 86 -10.44 2.13 4.90
N GLU A 87 -10.40 1.57 6.09
CA GLU A 87 -9.22 1.08 6.78
C GLU A 87 -8.59 -0.07 6.00
N ALA A 88 -9.42 -1.01 5.55
CA ALA A 88 -9.00 -2.11 4.69
C ALA A 88 -8.44 -1.62 3.35
N CYS A 89 -9.15 -0.68 2.69
CA CYS A 89 -8.66 -0.06 1.46
C CYS A 89 -7.28 0.55 1.67
N SER A 90 -7.15 1.39 2.70
CA SER A 90 -5.90 2.08 3.02
C SER A 90 -4.76 1.10 3.27
N LEU A 91 -5.01 0.05 4.07
CA LEU A 91 -4.02 -0.98 4.36
C LEU A 91 -3.53 -1.67 3.08
N PHE A 92 -4.43 -2.24 2.30
CA PHE A 92 -4.03 -3.00 1.11
C PHE A 92 -3.48 -2.10 0.00
N CYS A 93 -3.96 -0.87 -0.14
CA CYS A 93 -3.35 0.10 -1.06
C CYS A 93 -1.90 0.37 -0.67
N LEU A 94 -1.65 0.68 0.61
CA LEU A 94 -0.32 1.01 1.11
C LEU A 94 0.64 -0.18 1.03
N LEU A 95 0.18 -1.38 1.41
CA LEU A 95 0.98 -2.61 1.30
C LEU A 95 1.36 -2.93 -0.14
N ASN A 96 0.45 -2.72 -1.09
CA ASN A 96 0.77 -2.88 -2.50
C ASN A 96 1.80 -1.83 -2.95
N ASP A 97 1.65 -0.56 -2.55
CA ASP A 97 2.59 0.51 -2.92
C ASP A 97 4.00 0.37 -2.31
N PHE A 98 4.18 -0.49 -1.29
CA PHE A 98 5.50 -0.84 -0.74
C PHE A 98 6.25 -1.91 -1.52
N LEU A 99 5.57 -2.65 -2.39
CA LEU A 99 6.16 -3.75 -3.13
C LEU A 99 6.32 -3.37 -4.59
N PRO A 100 7.42 -3.76 -5.25
CA PRO A 100 7.61 -3.50 -6.67
C PRO A 100 6.49 -4.16 -7.48
N ASP A 101 6.19 -3.56 -8.64
CA ASP A 101 5.23 -4.13 -9.57
C ASP A 101 5.70 -5.52 -10.01
N GLU A 102 4.77 -6.46 -9.96
CA GLU A 102 4.95 -7.87 -10.33
C GLU A 102 5.22 -8.05 -11.83
N GLY A 103 5.02 -7.01 -12.63
CA GLY A 103 5.22 -7.01 -14.07
C GLY A 103 4.01 -7.54 -14.84
N PHE A 104 3.79 -7.01 -16.04
CA PHE A 104 2.58 -7.28 -16.80
C PHE A 104 2.38 -8.77 -17.17
N TRP A 105 3.47 -9.53 -17.25
CA TRP A 105 3.48 -10.93 -17.69
C TRP A 105 2.75 -11.89 -16.76
N LEU A 106 2.57 -11.53 -15.49
CA LEU A 106 1.90 -12.38 -14.51
C LEU A 106 0.38 -12.35 -14.63
N TRP A 107 -0.17 -11.37 -15.35
CA TRP A 107 -1.61 -11.17 -15.47
C TRP A 107 -2.20 -11.86 -16.69
N LYS A 108 -2.45 -13.17 -16.58
CA LYS A 108 -3.08 -13.96 -17.66
C LYS A 108 -4.57 -13.63 -17.93
N ARG A 109 -5.26 -12.99 -16.98
CA ARG A 109 -6.70 -12.66 -17.06
C ARG A 109 -6.98 -11.16 -17.01
N GLY A 110 -6.05 -10.37 -17.56
CA GLY A 110 -6.08 -8.92 -17.44
C GLY A 110 -5.44 -8.45 -16.13
N MET A 111 -4.72 -7.35 -16.22
CA MET A 111 -4.11 -6.67 -15.08
C MET A 111 -5.20 -5.93 -14.30
N PRO A 112 -5.21 -6.00 -12.96
CA PRO A 112 -6.13 -5.19 -12.17
C PRO A 112 -5.96 -3.73 -12.55
N MET A 113 -7.09 -3.04 -12.78
CA MET A 113 -7.10 -1.66 -13.28
C MET A 113 -6.27 -0.72 -12.41
N MET A 114 -6.23 -1.01 -11.12
CA MET A 114 -5.45 -0.27 -10.14
C MET A 114 -3.94 -0.39 -10.33
N CYS A 115 -3.43 -1.57 -10.68
CA CYS A 115 -2.01 -1.73 -10.98
C CYS A 115 -1.64 -0.88 -12.20
N SER A 116 -2.52 -0.81 -13.21
CA SER A 116 -2.32 0.06 -14.38
C SER A 116 -2.36 1.55 -14.01
N LEU A 117 -3.33 1.97 -13.21
CA LEU A 117 -3.45 3.36 -12.73
C LEU A 117 -2.24 3.77 -11.91
N GLN A 118 -1.81 2.93 -10.98
CA GLN A 118 -0.62 3.16 -10.18
C GLN A 118 0.59 3.25 -11.10
N ALA A 119 0.90 2.20 -11.87
CA ALA A 119 2.05 2.14 -12.78
C ALA A 119 2.17 3.39 -13.67
N MET A 120 1.06 3.88 -14.23
CA MET A 120 1.07 5.01 -15.16
C MET A 120 1.05 6.39 -14.47
N SER A 121 0.55 6.51 -13.24
CA SER A 121 0.27 7.80 -12.60
C SER A 121 1.50 8.72 -12.47
N LEU A 122 2.59 8.23 -11.88
CA LEU A 122 3.78 9.04 -11.60
C LEU A 122 4.50 9.47 -12.89
N GLY A 123 4.72 8.54 -13.81
CA GLY A 123 5.38 8.82 -15.08
C GLY A 123 4.58 9.79 -15.94
N THR A 124 3.25 9.68 -15.92
CA THR A 124 2.36 10.57 -16.68
C THR A 124 2.31 11.97 -16.08
N LEU A 125 2.21 12.10 -14.74
CA LEU A 125 1.99 13.40 -14.10
C LEU A 125 3.30 14.16 -13.80
N LEU A 126 4.34 13.46 -13.37
CA LEU A 126 5.59 14.06 -12.86
C LEU A 126 6.80 13.77 -13.76
N GLY A 127 6.65 12.88 -14.74
CA GLY A 127 7.71 12.45 -15.64
C GLY A 127 8.62 11.36 -15.05
N PRO A 128 9.33 10.62 -15.92
CA PRO A 128 10.09 9.42 -15.55
C PRO A 128 11.26 9.71 -14.58
N GLY A 129 11.82 10.92 -14.61
CA GLY A 129 12.88 11.33 -13.69
C GLY A 129 12.39 11.44 -12.25
N LYS A 130 11.20 12.00 -12.04
CA LYS A 130 10.59 12.15 -10.71
C LYS A 130 10.00 10.84 -10.22
N GLU A 131 9.46 10.03 -11.11
CA GLU A 131 8.98 8.69 -10.79
C GLU A 131 10.08 7.85 -10.10
N LYS A 132 11.30 7.84 -10.65
CA LYS A 132 12.44 7.13 -10.03
C LYS A 132 12.81 7.68 -8.65
N GLN A 133 12.69 9.00 -8.45
CA GLN A 133 12.97 9.64 -7.15
C GLN A 133 11.91 9.29 -6.11
N ILE A 134 10.65 9.12 -6.53
CA ILE A 134 9.55 8.76 -5.63
C ILE A 134 9.57 7.27 -5.32
N ASN A 135 9.87 6.42 -6.30
CA ASN A 135 9.96 4.97 -6.16
C ASN A 135 11.32 4.49 -5.58
N TRP A 136 12.03 5.34 -4.84
CA TRP A 136 13.33 5.02 -4.26
C TRP A 136 13.28 3.80 -3.32
N HIS A 137 12.14 3.58 -2.66
CA HIS A 137 11.90 2.46 -1.75
C HIS A 137 11.72 1.12 -2.47
N LEU A 138 11.43 1.14 -3.78
CA LEU A 138 11.24 -0.07 -4.62
C LEU A 138 12.55 -0.58 -5.24
N VAL A 139 13.69 0.07 -4.96
CA VAL A 139 15.02 -0.44 -5.33
C VAL A 139 15.30 -1.74 -4.56
N PRO A 140 15.98 -2.75 -5.12
CA PRO A 140 16.15 -4.06 -4.49
C PRO A 140 16.64 -4.01 -3.03
N GLU A 141 17.68 -3.24 -2.74
CA GLU A 141 18.25 -3.10 -1.39
C GLU A 141 17.23 -2.58 -0.35
N ASN A 142 16.36 -1.66 -0.76
CA ASN A 142 15.33 -1.09 0.10
C ASN A 142 14.12 -2.01 0.21
N THR A 143 13.81 -2.72 -0.86
CA THR A 143 12.73 -3.72 -0.92
C THR A 143 13.04 -4.87 0.04
N GLU A 144 14.28 -5.37 0.06
CA GLU A 144 14.71 -6.40 1.03
C GLU A 144 14.53 -5.95 2.48
N LYS A 145 14.88 -4.69 2.79
CA LYS A 145 14.65 -4.13 4.14
C LYS A 145 13.17 -4.04 4.48
N LEU A 146 12.34 -3.53 3.56
CA LEU A 146 10.89 -3.50 3.72
C LEU A 146 10.32 -4.89 4.00
N LEU A 147 10.74 -5.88 3.20
CA LEU A 147 10.31 -7.27 3.35
C LEU A 147 10.76 -7.84 4.69
N SER A 148 12.00 -7.59 5.13
CA SER A 148 12.48 -8.08 6.43
C SER A 148 11.65 -7.58 7.62
N GLN A 149 11.09 -6.37 7.54
CA GLN A 149 10.21 -5.80 8.55
C GLN A 149 8.76 -6.27 8.40
N LEU A 150 8.32 -6.56 7.17
CA LEU A 150 6.97 -7.04 6.86
C LEU A 150 6.79 -8.55 7.17
N CYS A 151 7.82 -9.38 6.92
CA CYS A 151 7.78 -10.84 7.09
C CYS A 151 7.24 -11.29 8.46
N PRO A 152 7.71 -10.73 9.60
CA PRO A 152 7.19 -11.08 10.93
C PRO A 152 5.70 -10.74 11.14
N LYS A 153 5.10 -9.97 10.24
CA LYS A 153 3.71 -9.48 10.30
C LYS A 153 2.78 -10.20 9.32
N LEU A 154 3.32 -11.08 8.47
CA LEU A 154 2.55 -11.76 7.43
C LEU A 154 1.45 -12.66 7.99
N GLU A 155 1.66 -13.29 9.14
CA GLU A 155 0.63 -14.11 9.79
C GLU A 155 -0.59 -13.27 10.19
N SER A 156 -0.38 -12.17 10.94
CA SER A 156 -1.44 -11.24 11.31
C SER A 156 -2.12 -10.62 10.09
N LEU A 157 -1.35 -10.29 9.05
CA LEU A 157 -1.90 -9.80 7.78
C LEU A 157 -2.72 -10.88 7.05
N GLY A 158 -2.34 -12.16 7.16
CA GLY A 158 -3.07 -13.30 6.63
C GLY A 158 -4.43 -13.49 7.29
N GLU A 159 -4.51 -13.29 8.61
CA GLU A 159 -5.79 -13.33 9.34
C GLU A 159 -6.73 -12.20 8.92
N ILE A 160 -6.20 -10.97 8.85
CA ILE A 160 -6.95 -9.80 8.36
C ILE A 160 -7.44 -10.05 6.94
N THR A 161 -6.53 -10.47 6.06
CA THR A 161 -6.78 -10.87 4.68
C THR A 161 -7.93 -11.87 4.56
N ARG A 162 -7.92 -12.93 5.37
CA ARG A 162 -8.96 -13.97 5.33
C ARG A 162 -10.33 -13.41 5.72
N HIS A 163 -10.38 -12.56 6.75
CA HIS A 163 -11.61 -11.90 7.16
C HIS A 163 -12.13 -10.96 6.06
N CYS A 164 -11.22 -10.20 5.44
CA CYS A 164 -11.50 -9.28 4.35
C CYS A 164 -12.05 -9.99 3.10
N ALA A 165 -11.43 -11.10 2.70
CA ALA A 165 -11.83 -11.85 1.51
C ALA A 165 -13.30 -12.33 1.55
N ILE A 166 -13.80 -12.65 2.75
CA ILE A 166 -15.17 -13.14 2.96
C ILE A 166 -16.21 -12.00 2.97
N THR A 167 -15.79 -10.78 3.34
CA THR A 167 -16.70 -9.67 3.69
C THR A 167 -16.65 -8.48 2.74
N MET A 168 -15.69 -8.41 1.81
CA MET A 168 -15.38 -7.19 1.05
C MET A 168 -15.82 -7.18 -0.42
N SER A 169 -15.88 -5.96 -0.97
CA SER A 169 -16.12 -5.68 -2.39
C SER A 169 -15.09 -6.36 -3.31
N ILE A 170 -15.51 -6.66 -4.54
CA ILE A 170 -14.68 -7.24 -5.62
C ILE A 170 -13.38 -6.46 -5.81
N VAL A 171 -13.43 -5.13 -5.71
CA VAL A 171 -12.24 -4.29 -5.85
C VAL A 171 -11.21 -4.60 -4.76
N LEU A 172 -11.63 -4.72 -3.51
CA LEU A 172 -10.75 -5.05 -2.39
C LEU A 172 -10.17 -6.47 -2.50
N GLN A 173 -10.96 -7.41 -3.01
CA GLN A 173 -10.47 -8.75 -3.32
C GLN A 173 -9.37 -8.72 -4.39
N ASP A 174 -9.48 -7.85 -5.39
CA ASP A 174 -8.42 -7.65 -6.39
C ASP A 174 -7.14 -7.06 -5.76
N TYR A 175 -7.24 -6.07 -4.86
CA TYR A 175 -6.07 -5.54 -4.13
C TYR A 175 -5.37 -6.62 -3.32
N LEU A 176 -6.15 -7.46 -2.65
CA LEU A 176 -5.62 -8.56 -1.87
C LEU A 176 -4.91 -9.57 -2.77
N ARG A 177 -5.51 -9.90 -3.92
CA ARG A 177 -4.90 -10.80 -4.91
C ARG A 177 -3.57 -10.27 -5.42
N VAL A 178 -3.47 -8.97 -5.72
CA VAL A 178 -2.21 -8.31 -6.12
C VAL A 178 -1.17 -8.46 -5.01
N PHE A 179 -1.55 -8.17 -3.76
CA PHE A 179 -0.64 -8.26 -2.62
C PHE A 179 -0.09 -9.68 -2.43
N VAL A 180 -0.95 -10.69 -2.53
CA VAL A 180 -0.56 -12.11 -2.46
C VAL A 180 0.40 -12.47 -3.60
N ILE A 181 0.14 -11.99 -4.83
CA ILE A 181 1.03 -12.24 -5.97
C ILE A 181 2.40 -11.60 -5.78
N ARG A 182 2.44 -10.32 -5.37
CA ARG A 182 3.70 -9.58 -5.12
C ARG A 182 4.52 -10.25 -4.03
N THR A 183 3.89 -10.57 -2.90
CA THR A 183 4.57 -11.25 -1.78
C THR A 183 5.08 -12.63 -2.19
N ALA A 184 4.30 -13.43 -2.92
CA ALA A 184 4.74 -14.74 -3.41
C ALA A 184 5.92 -14.65 -4.39
N HIS A 185 5.97 -13.63 -5.25
CA HIS A 185 7.11 -13.42 -6.17
C HIS A 185 8.38 -12.97 -5.46
N LEU A 186 8.24 -12.24 -4.36
CA LEU A 186 9.37 -11.75 -3.58
C LEU A 186 9.91 -12.78 -2.58
N ASN A 187 9.12 -13.82 -2.26
CA ASN A 187 9.46 -14.87 -1.29
C ASN A 187 10.13 -16.11 -1.88
N VAL A 188 10.67 -16.07 -3.11
CA VAL A 188 11.32 -17.26 -3.72
C VAL A 188 12.52 -17.77 -2.88
N ASP A 189 13.08 -16.95 -1.98
CA ASP A 189 14.18 -17.32 -1.08
C ASP A 189 13.77 -17.62 0.40
N TYR A 190 12.48 -17.51 0.76
CA TYR A 190 11.98 -17.78 2.12
C TYR A 190 10.90 -18.89 2.16
N ALA A 191 10.73 -19.64 1.08
CA ALA A 191 9.83 -20.79 0.95
C ALA A 191 10.56 -22.12 1.22
#